data_AF-A0A3Q4HVI3-F1
#
_entry.id   AF-A0A3Q4HVI3-F1
#
_cell.length_a   1.000
_cell.length_b   1.000
_cell.length_c   1.000
_cell.angle_alpha   90.00
_cell.angle_beta   90.00
_cell.angle_gamma   90.00
#
_symmetry.space_group_name_H-M   'P 1'
#
loop_
_entity.id
_entity.type
_entity.pdbx_description
1 polymer ?
#
loop_
_entity_poly.entity_id
_entity_poly.type
_entity_poly.pdbx_seq_one_letter_code
_entity_poly.pdbx_strand_id
1 'polypeptide(L)'
;GQVKSCRDHIISDVVTPHHYRVLKGSFLPADKTCPVGWSKFNHRCYLQSERSDSWDAARKNCTDEEADLIVIDSPEEETFLSTIINEQTWIGLNDKEQEGTWKWVDGTPPTLMYWASSQPDDGGDEDCAYVRNHGKNSWMDFRCSASFHWICEKTLNCSTVY
;
A
#
# COMPACT_ATOMS: atom_id res chain seq x y z
N GLY A 1 -3.92 21.84 8.51
CA GLY A 1 -5.24 21.18 8.47
C GLY A 1 -5.04 19.72 8.80
N GLN A 2 -5.91 19.12 9.61
CA GLN A 2 -5.83 17.69 9.94
C GLN A 2 -6.45 16.88 8.79
N VAL A 3 -5.65 16.02 8.16
CA VAL A 3 -6.14 15.02 7.19
C VAL A 3 -6.65 13.83 8.00
N LYS A 4 -7.93 13.47 7.84
CA LYS A 4 -8.52 12.30 8.52
C LYS A 4 -8.80 11.20 7.50
N SER A 5 -8.38 9.99 7.83
CA SER A 5 -8.63 8.79 7.02
C SER A 5 -10.12 8.45 6.99
N CYS A 6 -10.59 7.86 5.87
CA CYS A 6 -11.98 7.44 5.64
C CYS A 6 -12.50 6.38 6.63
N ARG A 7 -11.67 5.91 7.57
CA ARG A 7 -12.01 4.84 8.51
C ARG A 7 -13.00 5.26 9.61
N ASP A 8 -13.09 6.56 9.94
CA ASP A 8 -13.77 7.02 11.16
C ASP A 8 -14.67 8.27 11.00
N HIS A 9 -15.80 8.27 10.27
CA HIS A 9 -16.75 9.41 10.34
C HIS A 9 -18.23 9.02 10.31
N ILE A 10 -18.77 8.65 11.48
CA ILE A 10 -19.99 9.30 11.99
C ILE A 10 -19.49 10.30 13.04
N ILE A 11 -19.29 11.57 12.68
CA ILE A 11 -19.16 12.61 13.71
C ILE A 11 -20.57 12.95 14.17
N SER A 12 -20.91 12.46 15.35
CA SER A 12 -22.02 13.00 16.15
C SER A 12 -21.42 13.98 17.15
N ASP A 13 -21.32 15.25 16.76
CA ASP A 13 -20.98 16.28 17.73
C ASP A 13 -22.26 16.80 18.38
N VAL A 14 -22.43 16.45 19.65
CA VAL A 14 -23.48 16.94 20.53
C VAL A 14 -23.14 18.37 20.96
N VAL A 15 -23.94 19.36 20.57
CA VAL A 15 -23.94 20.68 21.24
C VAL A 15 -25.36 21.28 21.36
N THR A 16 -25.96 21.06 22.54
CA THR A 16 -27.12 21.76 23.17
C THR A 16 -28.53 21.67 22.51
N PRO A 17 -29.63 21.79 23.30
CA PRO A 17 -30.89 21.12 22.96
C PRO A 17 -31.82 21.74 21.90
N HIS A 18 -31.58 22.92 21.30
CA HIS A 18 -32.70 23.59 20.59
C HIS A 18 -32.44 24.41 19.32
N HIS A 19 -31.27 24.44 18.68
CA HIS A 19 -31.15 25.10 17.35
C HIS A 19 -30.19 24.38 16.41
N TYR A 20 -30.72 23.61 15.46
CA TYR A 20 -29.95 23.12 14.32
C TYR A 20 -29.91 24.22 13.24
N ARG A 21 -28.71 24.60 12.80
CA ARG A 21 -28.53 25.29 11.50
C ARG A 21 -27.96 24.27 10.53
N VAL A 22 -28.72 23.92 9.51
CA VAL A 22 -28.22 23.16 8.36
C VAL A 22 -27.32 24.09 7.56
N LEU A 23 -26.00 24.00 7.76
CA LEU A 23 -25.06 24.56 6.80
C LEU A 23 -25.15 23.68 5.54
N LYS A 24 -25.80 24.17 4.49
CA LYS A 24 -25.73 23.57 3.16
C LYS A 24 -24.34 23.81 2.56
N GLY A 25 -23.33 23.17 3.12
CA GLY A 25 -22.05 23.00 2.45
C GLY A 25 -22.25 21.99 1.33
N SER A 26 -22.11 22.43 0.08
CA SER A 26 -22.06 21.51 -1.05
C SER A 26 -20.69 20.83 -1.03
N PHE A 27 -20.69 19.54 -0.73
CA PHE A 27 -19.51 18.69 -0.83
C PHE A 27 -19.11 18.60 -2.31
N LEU A 28 -18.01 19.23 -2.71
CA LEU A 28 -17.30 18.77 -3.91
C LEU A 28 -16.56 17.49 -3.52
N PRO A 29 -16.68 16.37 -4.26
CA PRO A 29 -15.97 15.16 -3.93
C PRO A 29 -14.47 15.43 -4.04
N ALA A 30 -13.74 15.40 -2.93
CA ALA A 30 -12.34 15.01 -2.97
C ALA A 30 -12.30 13.72 -3.77
N ASP A 31 -11.52 13.71 -4.85
CA ASP A 31 -11.67 12.76 -5.94
C ASP A 31 -11.76 11.32 -5.38
N LYS A 32 -12.97 10.74 -5.38
CA LYS A 32 -13.21 9.40 -4.83
C LYS A 32 -12.69 8.30 -5.77
N THR A 33 -11.99 8.72 -6.81
CA THR A 33 -11.50 7.89 -7.89
C THR A 33 -9.98 7.86 -7.84
N CYS A 34 -9.41 6.73 -8.25
CA CYS A 34 -7.97 6.63 -8.35
C CYS A 34 -7.48 7.46 -9.54
N PRO A 35 -6.23 7.98 -9.50
CA PRO A 35 -5.66 8.67 -10.64
C PRO A 35 -5.68 7.78 -11.89
N VAL A 36 -5.65 8.38 -13.07
CA VAL A 36 -5.65 7.64 -14.34
C VAL A 36 -4.47 6.65 -14.35
N GLY A 37 -4.74 5.40 -14.73
CA GLY A 37 -3.75 4.31 -14.73
C GLY A 37 -3.67 3.51 -13.43
N TRP A 38 -4.24 4.01 -12.32
CA TRP A 38 -4.25 3.30 -11.05
C TRP A 38 -5.49 2.40 -10.93
N SER A 39 -5.28 1.17 -10.48
CA SER A 39 -6.34 0.23 -10.16
C SER A 39 -6.93 0.55 -8.78
N LYS A 40 -8.27 0.50 -8.67
CA LYS A 40 -8.97 0.73 -7.40
C LYS A 40 -9.39 -0.59 -6.76
N PHE A 41 -9.06 -0.75 -5.48
CA PHE A 41 -9.62 -1.79 -4.64
C PHE A 41 -9.91 -1.22 -3.25
N ASN A 42 -11.12 -1.45 -2.75
CA ASN A 42 -11.63 -0.82 -1.52
C ASN A 42 -11.41 0.71 -1.51
N HIS A 43 -10.71 1.20 -0.49
CA HIS A 43 -10.40 2.61 -0.27
C HIS A 43 -8.96 2.96 -0.64
N ARG A 44 -8.33 2.17 -1.51
CA ARG A 44 -6.93 2.32 -1.90
C ARG A 44 -6.77 2.25 -3.42
N CYS A 45 -5.65 2.79 -3.88
CA CYS A 45 -5.25 2.86 -5.26
C CYS A 45 -3.90 2.19 -5.43
N TYR A 46 -3.76 1.42 -6.50
CA TYR A 46 -2.59 0.58 -6.77
C TYR A 46 -2.05 0.81 -8.17
N LEU A 47 -0.73 0.88 -8.32
CA LEU A 47 -0.07 1.02 -9.62
C LEU A 47 1.15 0.12 -9.68
N GLN A 48 1.11 -0.86 -10.58
CA GLN A 48 2.31 -1.61 -10.95
C GLN A 48 3.12 -0.77 -11.95
N SER A 49 4.44 -0.75 -11.78
CA SER A 49 5.34 0.00 -12.66
C SER A 49 5.41 -0.62 -14.06
N GLU A 50 5.70 0.22 -15.07
CA GLU A 50 5.97 -0.21 -16.45
C GLU A 50 7.46 -0.56 -16.69
N ARG A 51 8.31 -0.27 -15.70
CA ARG A 51 9.75 -0.53 -15.76
C ARG A 51 10.21 -1.25 -14.49
N SER A 52 11.40 -1.82 -14.52
CA SER A 52 12.05 -2.42 -13.35
C SER A 52 13.19 -1.55 -12.81
N ASP A 53 13.44 -1.67 -11.51
CA ASP A 53 14.52 -0.97 -10.80
C ASP A 53 14.83 -1.65 -9.44
N SER A 54 15.82 -1.14 -8.72
CA SER A 54 16.13 -1.53 -7.33
C SER A 54 14.99 -1.22 -6.36
N TRP A 55 14.93 -1.93 -5.24
CA TRP A 55 13.89 -1.74 -4.23
C TRP A 55 13.86 -0.30 -3.68
N ASP A 56 15.02 0.30 -3.43
CA ASP A 56 15.11 1.68 -2.93
C ASP A 56 14.65 2.70 -3.99
N ALA A 57 14.97 2.47 -5.26
CA ALA A 57 14.51 3.32 -6.36
C ALA A 57 12.99 3.17 -6.60
N ALA A 58 12.48 1.95 -6.48
CA ALA A 58 11.05 1.64 -6.54
C ALA A 58 10.28 2.37 -5.44
N ARG A 59 10.74 2.27 -4.18
CA ARG A 59 10.15 3.00 -3.05
C ARG A 59 10.16 4.50 -3.29
N LYS A 60 11.31 5.04 -3.74
CA LYS A 60 11.41 6.45 -4.08
C LYS A 60 10.36 6.85 -5.13
N ASN A 61 10.17 6.06 -6.18
CA ASN A 61 9.19 6.35 -7.22
C ASN A 61 7.76 6.38 -6.67
N CYS A 62 7.38 5.45 -5.78
CA CYS A 62 6.08 5.50 -5.12
C CYS A 62 5.93 6.75 -4.25
N THR A 63 6.95 7.13 -3.48
CA THR A 63 6.89 8.34 -2.65
C THR A 63 6.79 9.63 -3.46
N ASP A 64 7.39 9.67 -4.65
CA ASP A 64 7.26 10.80 -5.58
C ASP A 64 5.82 10.93 -6.14
N GLU A 65 5.02 9.85 -6.09
CA GLU A 65 3.60 9.77 -6.50
C GLU A 65 2.60 9.94 -5.32
N GLU A 66 3.09 10.45 -4.19
CA GLU A 66 2.33 10.56 -2.93
C GLU A 66 1.75 9.20 -2.46
N ALA A 67 2.50 8.13 -2.72
CA ALA A 67 2.22 6.75 -2.35
C ALA A 67 3.41 6.16 -1.56
N ASP A 68 3.38 4.86 -1.27
CA ASP A 68 4.57 4.09 -0.88
C ASP A 68 4.52 2.71 -1.57
N LEU A 69 5.55 1.88 -1.41
CA LEU A 69 5.42 0.47 -1.78
C LEU A 69 4.28 -0.17 -0.98
N ILE A 70 3.59 -1.13 -1.59
CA ILE A 70 2.41 -1.74 -0.97
C ILE A 70 2.69 -2.36 0.41
N VAL A 71 1.71 -2.21 1.31
CA VAL A 71 1.61 -2.91 2.59
C VAL A 71 0.43 -3.87 2.53
N ILE A 72 0.72 -5.17 2.52
CA ILE A 72 -0.33 -6.19 2.38
C ILE A 72 -0.86 -6.55 3.76
N ASP A 73 -2.03 -5.99 4.10
CA ASP A 73 -2.61 -6.10 5.45
C ASP A 73 -3.93 -6.90 5.52
N SER A 74 -4.37 -7.45 4.38
CA SER A 74 -5.57 -8.28 4.31
C SER A 74 -5.48 -9.42 3.28
N PRO A 75 -6.14 -10.58 3.53
CA PRO A 75 -6.21 -11.66 2.54
C PRO A 75 -6.93 -11.28 1.24
N GLU A 76 -7.88 -10.34 1.33
CA GLU A 76 -8.59 -9.80 0.19
C GLU A 76 -7.67 -8.97 -0.70
N GLU A 77 -6.76 -8.20 -0.12
CA GLU A 77 -5.74 -7.44 -0.84
C GLU A 77 -4.73 -8.36 -1.54
N GLU A 78 -4.17 -9.36 -0.84
CA GLU A 78 -3.31 -10.38 -1.47
C GLU A 78 -4.01 -11.05 -2.68
N THR A 79 -5.30 -11.34 -2.54
CA THR A 79 -6.08 -11.92 -3.66
C THR A 79 -6.27 -10.90 -4.79
N PHE A 80 -6.53 -9.63 -4.49
CA PHE A 80 -6.65 -8.58 -5.50
C PHE A 80 -5.34 -8.38 -6.26
N LEU A 81 -4.19 -8.41 -5.59
CA LEU A 81 -2.87 -8.28 -6.22
C LEU A 81 -2.59 -9.35 -7.26
N SER A 82 -3.05 -10.58 -7.03
CA SER A 82 -2.94 -11.67 -8.01
C SER A 82 -3.62 -11.36 -9.36
N THR A 83 -4.51 -10.37 -9.39
CA THR A 83 -5.24 -9.97 -10.61
C THR A 83 -4.61 -8.80 -11.35
N ILE A 84 -3.72 -8.03 -10.71
CA ILE A 84 -3.13 -6.83 -11.30
C ILE A 84 -1.62 -6.91 -11.48
N ILE A 85 -0.92 -7.69 -10.64
CA ILE A 85 0.51 -7.95 -10.82
C ILE A 85 0.65 -8.90 -12.00
N ASN A 86 1.48 -8.56 -12.99
CA ASN A 86 1.78 -9.40 -14.16
C ASN A 86 3.28 -9.74 -14.33
N GLU A 87 4.14 -9.25 -13.43
CA GLU A 87 5.60 -9.41 -13.48
C GLU A 87 6.17 -9.69 -12.08
N GLN A 88 7.45 -10.06 -11.99
CA GLN A 88 8.17 -10.06 -10.70
C GLN A 88 8.18 -8.65 -10.12
N THR A 89 7.67 -8.50 -8.90
CA THR A 89 7.26 -7.19 -8.37
C THR A 89 7.68 -7.00 -6.93
N TRP A 90 8.49 -5.97 -6.65
CA TRP A 90 8.82 -5.51 -5.30
C TRP A 90 7.56 -5.12 -4.52
N ILE A 91 7.53 -5.51 -3.25
CA ILE A 91 6.54 -5.09 -2.26
C ILE A 91 7.23 -4.34 -1.12
N GLY A 92 6.46 -3.72 -0.22
CA GLY A 92 7.00 -2.90 0.86
C GLY A 92 7.65 -3.65 2.01
N LEU A 93 7.73 -4.98 1.96
CA LEU A 93 8.27 -5.81 3.04
C LEU A 93 9.81 -5.93 2.92
N ASN A 94 10.51 -5.70 4.02
CA ASN A 94 11.98 -5.74 4.10
C ASN A 94 12.45 -6.07 5.53
N ASP A 95 13.68 -6.54 5.69
CA ASP A 95 14.35 -6.72 6.98
C ASP A 95 15.76 -6.11 7.02
N LYS A 96 16.02 -5.15 6.12
CA LYS A 96 17.26 -4.36 5.95
C LYS A 96 17.91 -3.81 7.24
N GLU A 97 17.11 -3.60 8.30
CA GLU A 97 17.62 -3.09 9.57
C GLU A 97 18.13 -4.20 10.50
N GLN A 98 17.51 -5.37 10.43
CA GLN A 98 17.84 -6.51 11.27
C GLN A 98 17.35 -7.79 10.59
N GLU A 99 18.30 -8.60 10.15
CA GLU A 99 18.08 -9.91 9.53
C GLU A 99 17.06 -10.75 10.31
N GLY A 100 16.08 -11.31 9.59
CA GLY A 100 14.98 -12.10 10.13
C GLY A 100 13.89 -11.28 10.84
N THR A 101 14.01 -9.95 10.91
CA THR A 101 13.02 -9.04 11.50
C THR A 101 12.32 -8.22 10.43
N TRP A 102 11.37 -8.86 9.75
CA TRP A 102 10.60 -8.27 8.67
C TRP A 102 9.67 -7.15 9.14
N LYS A 103 9.62 -6.08 8.35
CA LYS A 103 8.75 -4.93 8.54
C LYS A 103 8.29 -4.34 7.22
N TRP A 104 7.12 -3.74 7.24
CA TRP A 104 6.59 -2.98 6.13
C TRP A 104 7.23 -1.58 6.04
N VAL A 105 7.12 -0.94 4.89
CA VAL A 105 7.59 0.43 4.66
C VAL A 105 6.95 1.47 5.59
N ASP A 106 5.77 1.19 6.14
CA ASP A 106 5.08 2.01 7.14
C ASP A 106 5.58 1.77 8.59
N GLY A 107 6.52 0.84 8.77
CA GLY A 107 7.13 0.48 10.05
C GLY A 107 6.35 -0.58 10.84
N THR A 108 5.23 -1.08 10.34
CA THR A 108 4.46 -2.13 11.01
C THR A 108 5.07 -3.52 10.76
N PRO A 109 4.99 -4.45 11.75
CA PRO A 109 5.38 -5.83 11.52
C PRO A 109 4.32 -6.57 10.69
N PRO A 110 4.70 -7.55 9.86
CA PRO A 110 3.74 -8.36 9.13
C PRO A 110 2.89 -9.22 10.08
N THR A 111 1.57 -9.12 9.95
CA THR A 111 0.60 -9.99 10.65
C THR A 111 0.13 -11.16 9.79
N LEU A 112 0.29 -11.03 8.47
CA LEU A 112 0.05 -12.03 7.44
C LEU A 112 1.34 -12.21 6.65
N MET A 113 1.62 -13.45 6.28
CA MET A 113 2.82 -13.79 5.50
C MET A 113 2.42 -14.77 4.41
N TYR A 114 2.79 -14.46 3.17
CA TYR A 114 2.51 -15.27 2.00
C TYR A 114 3.82 -15.69 1.31
N TRP A 115 4.80 -16.11 2.10
CA TRP A 115 6.06 -16.68 1.63
C TRP A 115 5.83 -17.92 0.76
N ALA A 116 6.62 -18.06 -0.28
CA ALA A 116 6.74 -19.30 -1.01
C ALA A 116 7.35 -20.40 -0.14
N SER A 117 7.21 -21.66 -0.56
CA SER A 117 7.82 -22.78 0.16
C SER A 117 9.32 -22.55 0.32
N SER A 118 9.81 -22.70 1.55
CA SER A 118 11.23 -22.51 1.90
C SER A 118 11.72 -21.07 1.77
N GLN A 119 10.85 -20.08 2.00
CA GLN A 119 11.19 -18.65 2.04
C GLN A 119 10.73 -18.02 3.36
N PRO A 120 11.35 -16.92 3.81
CA PRO A 120 12.59 -16.36 3.28
C PRO A 120 13.79 -17.28 3.55
N ASP A 121 14.76 -17.39 2.64
CA ASP A 121 15.94 -18.26 2.81
C ASP A 121 17.27 -17.54 3.01
N ASP A 122 17.28 -16.20 2.98
CA ASP A 122 18.46 -15.36 3.15
C ASP A 122 19.63 -15.91 2.30
N GLY A 123 19.41 -15.93 0.96
CA GLY A 123 20.37 -16.40 -0.04
C GLY A 123 21.68 -15.60 -0.14
N GLY A 124 22.12 -14.98 0.96
CA GLY A 124 23.30 -14.14 1.11
C GLY A 124 22.99 -12.65 0.94
N ASP A 125 22.38 -12.06 1.98
CA ASP A 125 21.95 -10.66 2.13
C ASP A 125 20.74 -10.31 1.23
N GLU A 126 19.64 -11.03 1.42
CA GLU A 126 18.42 -10.92 0.61
C GLU A 126 17.31 -10.09 1.26
N ASP A 127 17.62 -8.88 1.72
CA ASP A 127 16.75 -8.15 2.67
C ASP A 127 15.43 -7.54 2.14
N CYS A 128 15.05 -7.80 0.88
CA CYS A 128 13.91 -7.16 0.21
C CYS A 128 12.94 -8.18 -0.38
N ALA A 129 11.66 -8.06 -0.04
CA ALA A 129 10.64 -8.99 -0.51
C ALA A 129 10.05 -8.59 -1.87
N TYR A 130 9.79 -9.59 -2.71
CA TYR A 130 9.09 -9.47 -3.96
C TYR A 130 8.07 -10.59 -4.16
N VAL A 131 7.07 -10.32 -4.99
CA VAL A 131 6.13 -11.31 -5.51
C VAL A 131 6.73 -11.94 -6.76
N ARG A 132 6.98 -13.26 -6.73
CA ARG A 132 7.58 -13.97 -7.87
C ARG A 132 6.62 -14.19 -9.04
N ASN A 133 5.35 -14.43 -8.77
CA ASN A 133 4.32 -14.76 -9.78
C ASN A 133 2.91 -14.40 -9.27
N HIS A 134 1.88 -14.58 -10.11
CA HIS A 134 0.48 -14.30 -9.77
C HIS A 134 -0.14 -15.28 -8.77
N GLY A 135 0.63 -16.22 -8.23
CA GLY A 135 0.14 -17.21 -7.29
C GLY A 135 0.04 -16.63 -5.88
N LYS A 136 -0.89 -17.17 -5.09
CA LYS A 136 -0.83 -17.03 -3.63
C LYS A 136 0.44 -17.71 -3.10
N ASN A 137 0.94 -17.26 -1.96
CA ASN A 137 2.14 -17.82 -1.32
C ASN A 137 3.35 -17.77 -2.26
N SER A 138 3.62 -16.61 -2.83
CA SER A 138 4.65 -16.39 -3.86
C SER A 138 5.67 -15.34 -3.47
N TRP A 139 5.63 -14.86 -2.22
CA TRP A 139 6.62 -13.92 -1.72
C TRP A 139 7.96 -14.62 -1.58
N MET A 140 9.00 -13.93 -2.00
CA MET A 140 10.38 -14.36 -1.92
C MET A 140 11.21 -13.17 -1.47
N ASP A 141 12.31 -13.45 -0.80
CA ASP A 141 13.32 -12.47 -0.45
C ASP A 141 14.40 -12.45 -1.55
N PHE A 142 15.01 -11.29 -1.79
CA PHE A 142 16.11 -11.17 -2.74
C PHE A 142 16.94 -9.92 -2.45
N ARG A 143 18.14 -9.86 -3.03
CA ARG A 143 19.03 -8.68 -2.94
C ARG A 143 18.29 -7.42 -3.38
N CYS A 144 18.21 -6.42 -2.51
CA CYS A 144 17.53 -5.15 -2.77
C CYS A 144 18.02 -4.39 -4.02
N SER A 145 19.24 -4.68 -4.48
CA SER A 145 19.83 -4.09 -5.70
C SER A 145 19.34 -4.73 -7.00
N ALA A 146 18.59 -5.82 -6.95
CA ALA A 146 18.05 -6.46 -8.14
C ALA A 146 17.00 -5.59 -8.84
N SER A 147 16.77 -5.85 -10.13
CA SER A 147 15.85 -5.06 -10.94
C SER A 147 14.53 -5.81 -11.13
N PHE A 148 13.50 -5.40 -10.39
CA PHE A 148 12.13 -5.90 -10.54
C PHE A 148 11.15 -4.74 -10.78
N HIS A 149 9.97 -5.06 -11.30
CA HIS A 149 8.86 -4.10 -11.26
C HIS A 149 8.50 -3.82 -9.79
N TRP A 150 7.64 -2.86 -9.54
CA TRP A 150 7.17 -2.57 -8.19
C TRP A 150 5.70 -2.19 -8.22
N ILE A 151 5.06 -2.27 -7.06
CA ILE A 151 3.68 -1.84 -6.91
C ILE A 151 3.56 -0.78 -5.81
N CYS A 152 3.03 0.37 -6.21
CA CYS A 152 2.74 1.48 -5.32
C CYS A 152 1.31 1.37 -4.78
N GLU A 153 1.11 1.88 -3.57
CA GLU A 153 -0.17 1.94 -2.90
C GLU A 153 -0.39 3.32 -2.27
N LYS A 154 -1.62 3.86 -2.42
CA LYS A 154 -2.06 5.03 -1.64
C LYS A 154 -3.53 4.93 -1.24
N THR A 155 -3.83 5.46 -0.05
CA THR A 155 -5.20 5.54 0.45
C THR A 155 -5.95 6.71 -0.21
N LEU A 156 -7.22 6.48 -0.58
CA LEU A 156 -8.12 7.54 -1.02
C LEU A 156 -8.46 8.45 0.16
N ASN A 157 -8.00 9.69 0.10
CA ASN A 157 -8.33 10.70 1.11
C ASN A 157 -9.70 11.34 0.80
N CYS A 158 -10.64 11.27 1.75
CA CYS A 158 -11.78 12.19 1.76
C CYS A 158 -11.32 13.50 2.37
N SER A 159 -11.15 14.55 1.57
CA SER A 159 -10.93 15.90 2.10
C SER A 159 -12.26 16.49 2.59
N THR A 160 -12.31 16.95 3.84
CA THR A 160 -13.30 17.94 4.28
C THR A 160 -12.77 19.31 3.88
N VAL A 161 -13.40 19.96 2.90
CA VAL A 161 -13.10 21.35 2.57
C VAL A 161 -13.89 22.23 3.55
N TYR A 162 -13.19 23.03 4.34
CA TYR A 162 -13.78 24.06 5.22
C TYR A 162 -14.26 25.27 4.41
#